data_AF-A0A373VZ26-F1
#
_entry.id   AF-A0A373VZ26-F1
#
_cell.length_a   1.000
_cell.length_b   1.000
_cell.length_c   1.000
_cell.angle_alpha   90.00
_cell.angle_beta   90.00
_cell.angle_gamma   90.00
#
_symmetry.space_group_name_H-M   'P 1'
#
loop_
_entity.id
_entity.type
_entity.pdbx_description
1 polymer ?
#
loop_
_entity_poly.entity_id
_entity_poly.type
_entity_poly.pdbx_seq_one_letter_code
_entity_poly.pdbx_strand_id
1 'polypeptide(L)'
;MKLSRGKLSIILFLLGFLFIVLDVNIDTGIAYPNNYNNSDNVIGEFQYYNIKSTYGASCTYKMIEDKHDSSLSDDNSDAVSTNEAKVIDKVFFDNIHIDIFNDIVGFILIAIAAFLLKNKGSRQFNYAILLSIISLILSIIIYILPFFVNGILLCNLVFAIGFAYLFAGVITTFFYTHGFLKLAPGIACRDERSWIKAAWYVSVVGFVLATFVYWLGSDYHALIVTGNLFTFVIICLIVVYYLLAKRCLDYINENYNSQK
;
A
#
# COMPACT_ATOMS: atom_id res chain seq x y z
N MET A 1 -10.53 -33.09 -2.00
CA MET A 1 -9.60 -32.12 -1.34
C MET A 1 -9.79 -32.28 0.18
N LYS A 2 -8.75 -32.40 1.02
CA LYS A 2 -8.99 -32.31 2.48
C LYS A 2 -9.46 -30.88 2.73
N LEU A 3 -10.73 -30.73 3.07
CA LEU A 3 -11.49 -29.48 3.24
C LEU A 3 -10.72 -28.39 4.02
N SER A 4 -9.81 -28.80 4.91
CA SER A 4 -9.00 -27.89 5.72
C SER A 4 -7.97 -27.08 4.91
N ARG A 5 -7.36 -27.62 3.85
CA ARG A 5 -6.23 -26.95 3.16
C ARG A 5 -6.63 -25.74 2.33
N GLY A 6 -7.77 -25.77 1.63
CA GLY A 6 -8.22 -24.59 0.87
C GLY A 6 -8.84 -23.53 1.76
N LYS A 7 -9.59 -23.94 2.79
CA LYS A 7 -10.15 -23.00 3.75
C LYS A 7 -9.02 -22.26 4.46
N LEU A 8 -7.98 -23.00 4.87
CA LEU A 8 -6.76 -22.43 5.42
C LEU A 8 -6.06 -21.49 4.43
N SER A 9 -5.91 -21.88 3.16
CA SER A 9 -5.31 -21.00 2.14
C SER A 9 -6.03 -19.67 1.99
N ILE A 10 -7.37 -19.67 1.88
CA ILE A 10 -8.16 -18.43 1.76
C ILE A 10 -7.98 -17.57 3.01
N ILE A 11 -8.06 -18.17 4.21
CA ILE A 11 -7.89 -17.46 5.48
C ILE A 11 -6.50 -16.81 5.54
N LEU A 12 -5.44 -17.55 5.22
CA LEU A 12 -4.08 -17.03 5.22
C LEU A 12 -3.89 -15.91 4.20
N PHE A 13 -4.47 -16.03 2.99
CA PHE A 13 -4.43 -14.98 1.98
C PHE A 13 -5.11 -13.70 2.47
N LEU A 14 -6.30 -13.82 3.04
CA LEU A 14 -7.07 -12.66 3.52
C LEU A 14 -6.46 -12.01 4.76
N LEU A 15 -5.92 -12.81 5.68
CA LEU A 15 -5.14 -12.28 6.80
C LEU A 15 -3.89 -11.58 6.31
N GLY A 16 -3.17 -12.17 5.35
CA GLY A 16 -1.98 -11.56 4.78
C GLY A 16 -2.28 -10.22 4.10
N PHE A 17 -3.36 -10.16 3.32
CA PHE A 17 -3.83 -8.91 2.71
C PHE A 17 -4.31 -7.88 3.75
N LEU A 18 -4.98 -8.33 4.82
CA LEU A 18 -5.41 -7.47 5.92
C LEU A 18 -4.21 -6.82 6.63
N PHE A 19 -3.16 -7.61 6.92
CA PHE A 19 -1.93 -7.08 7.49
C PHE A 19 -1.36 -5.98 6.58
N ILE A 20 -1.12 -6.26 5.29
CA ILE A 20 -0.61 -5.25 4.33
C ILE A 20 -1.50 -3.98 4.30
N VAL A 21 -2.81 -4.11 4.37
CA VAL A 21 -3.74 -2.95 4.31
C VAL A 21 -3.75 -2.12 5.60
N LEU A 22 -3.50 -2.74 6.76
CA LEU A 22 -3.57 -2.03 8.04
C LEU A 22 -2.36 -1.14 8.33
N ASP A 23 -1.21 -1.41 7.68
CA ASP A 23 0.00 -0.58 7.70
C ASP A 23 0.35 0.02 9.10
N VAL A 24 0.40 -0.84 10.12
CA VAL A 24 0.61 -0.39 11.51
C VAL A 24 2.10 -0.10 11.76
N ASN A 25 2.45 1.18 11.75
CA ASN A 25 3.80 1.66 12.05
C ASN A 25 4.11 1.60 13.56
N ILE A 26 5.27 1.05 13.91
CA ILE A 26 5.80 1.11 15.28
C ILE A 26 6.91 2.15 15.33
N ASP A 27 6.73 3.19 16.14
CA ASP A 27 7.78 4.15 16.46
C ASP A 27 8.82 3.50 17.37
N THR A 28 10.09 3.55 16.96
CA THR A 28 11.20 3.09 17.80
C THR A 28 11.93 4.30 18.34
N GLY A 29 12.36 4.27 19.60
CA GLY A 29 13.16 5.36 20.19
C GLY A 29 14.59 5.48 19.65
N ILE A 30 14.88 4.99 18.44
CA ILE A 30 16.20 4.97 17.81
C ILE A 30 16.23 6.01 16.71
N ALA A 31 17.22 6.91 16.73
CA ALA A 31 17.40 7.91 15.69
C ALA A 31 18.09 7.33 14.43
N TYR A 32 17.80 7.92 13.27
CA TYR A 32 18.57 7.64 12.05
C TYR A 32 20.04 8.03 12.20
N PRO A 33 20.98 7.34 11.51
CA PRO A 33 22.41 7.53 11.69
C PRO A 33 22.93 8.90 11.24
N ASN A 34 22.23 9.56 10.31
CA ASN A 34 22.62 10.85 9.74
C ASN A 34 21.42 11.78 9.66
N ASN A 35 21.66 13.09 9.79
CA ASN A 35 20.64 14.11 9.54
C ASN A 35 20.24 14.12 8.06
N TYR A 36 18.98 14.47 7.77
CA TYR A 36 18.51 14.56 6.39
C TYR A 36 19.23 15.70 5.63
N ASN A 37 19.77 15.38 4.45
CA ASN A 37 20.47 16.35 3.62
C ASN A 37 19.47 17.14 2.76
N ASN A 38 19.13 18.35 3.23
CA ASN A 38 18.22 19.25 2.54
C ASN A 38 18.85 19.82 1.27
N SER A 39 18.12 19.83 0.16
CA SER A 39 18.57 20.47 -1.08
C SER A 39 18.07 21.91 -1.18
N ASP A 40 18.86 22.81 -1.75
CA ASP A 40 18.47 24.21 -1.98
C ASP A 40 17.39 24.39 -3.06
N ASN A 41 17.09 23.34 -3.83
CA ASN A 41 16.06 23.36 -4.87
C ASN A 41 14.66 23.19 -4.26
N VAL A 42 13.72 24.02 -4.71
CA VAL A 42 12.29 24.04 -4.33
C VAL A 42 11.57 22.77 -4.81
N ILE A 43 11.83 21.64 -4.15
CA ILE A 43 11.11 20.36 -4.30
C ILE A 43 10.58 19.89 -2.91
N GLY A 44 10.43 20.84 -1.98
CA GLY A 44 10.23 20.55 -0.55
C GLY A 44 9.00 19.70 -0.24
N GLU A 45 7.87 19.91 -0.93
CA GLU A 45 6.62 19.19 -0.64
C GLU A 45 6.67 17.71 -1.03
N PHE A 46 7.08 17.40 -2.26
CA PHE A 46 7.23 16.01 -2.70
C PHE A 46 8.28 15.28 -1.87
N GLN A 47 9.41 15.93 -1.59
CA GLN A 47 10.45 15.37 -0.72
C GLN A 47 9.89 15.11 0.68
N TYR A 48 9.21 16.09 1.25
CA TYR A 48 8.66 15.97 2.59
C TYR A 48 7.62 14.86 2.68
N TYR A 49 6.60 14.84 1.82
CA TYR A 49 5.54 13.84 1.89
C TYR A 49 6.07 12.43 1.73
N ASN A 50 7.03 12.23 0.84
CA ASN A 50 7.62 10.92 0.60
C ASN A 50 8.51 10.45 1.76
N ILE A 51 9.35 11.32 2.31
CA ILE A 51 10.18 10.96 3.47
C ILE A 51 9.33 10.85 4.74
N LYS A 52 8.28 11.67 4.90
CA LYS A 52 7.37 11.60 6.03
C LYS A 52 6.53 10.34 6.02
N SER A 53 5.93 9.98 4.89
CA SER A 53 5.11 8.77 4.80
C SER A 53 5.89 7.50 5.11
N THR A 54 7.19 7.48 4.75
CA THR A 54 8.00 6.25 4.83
C THR A 54 8.89 6.20 6.08
N TYR A 55 9.33 7.35 6.60
CA TYR A 55 10.30 7.44 7.69
C TYR A 55 9.87 8.42 8.80
N GLY A 56 8.63 8.92 8.79
CA GLY A 56 8.08 9.77 9.84
C GLY A 56 8.67 11.18 9.95
N ALA A 57 9.38 11.66 8.93
CA ALA A 57 10.03 12.97 8.95
C ALA A 57 9.13 14.16 9.37
N SER A 58 9.78 15.15 10.00
CA SER A 58 9.21 16.45 10.36
C SER A 58 9.74 17.56 9.45
N CYS A 59 9.11 18.73 9.45
CA CYS A 59 9.57 19.87 8.66
C CYS A 59 9.41 21.22 9.35
N THR A 60 10.21 22.19 8.91
CA THR A 60 10.03 23.61 9.21
C THR A 60 9.44 24.33 8.00
N TYR A 61 8.74 25.43 8.26
CA TYR A 61 8.08 26.23 7.23
C TYR A 61 8.68 27.62 7.16
N LYS A 62 8.70 28.20 5.95
CA LYS A 62 8.99 29.61 5.70
C LYS A 62 7.77 30.27 5.03
N MET A 63 7.53 31.52 5.36
CA MET A 63 6.54 32.34 4.67
C MET A 63 7.23 32.99 3.47
N ILE A 64 6.66 32.83 2.28
CA ILE A 64 7.11 33.51 1.07
C ILE A 64 6.03 34.53 0.71
N GLU A 65 6.42 35.79 0.60
CA GLU A 65 5.55 36.85 0.10
C GLU A 65 5.32 36.64 -1.40
N ASP A 66 4.07 36.49 -1.81
CA ASP A 66 3.69 36.52 -3.22
C ASP A 66 3.78 37.97 -3.72
N LYS A 67 4.99 38.38 -4.15
CA LYS A 67 5.14 39.64 -4.87
C LYS A 67 4.58 39.47 -6.27
N HIS A 68 3.28 39.71 -6.42
CA HIS A 68 2.72 40.04 -7.71
C HIS A 68 3.32 41.39 -8.15
N ASP A 69 4.30 41.35 -9.05
CA ASP A 69 4.75 42.54 -9.79
C ASP A 69 3.60 43.03 -10.69
N SER A 70 2.63 43.70 -10.08
CA SER A 70 1.66 44.53 -10.80
C SER A 70 2.39 45.81 -11.19
N SER A 71 3.08 45.76 -12.32
CA SER A 71 3.52 46.96 -13.03
C SER A 71 2.30 47.63 -13.67
N LEU A 72 1.45 48.24 -12.83
CA LEU A 72 0.42 49.22 -13.21
C LEU A 72 -0.02 49.93 -11.93
N SER A 73 0.66 51.04 -11.66
CA SER A 73 0.24 52.06 -10.70
C SER A 73 -1.03 52.75 -11.22
N ASP A 74 -2.18 52.34 -10.70
CA ASP A 74 -3.32 53.25 -10.51
C ASP A 74 -3.50 53.43 -9.01
N ASP A 75 -3.46 54.69 -8.58
CA ASP A 75 -3.65 55.12 -7.20
C ASP A 75 -5.02 54.69 -6.68
N ASN A 76 -5.06 53.70 -5.79
CA ASN A 76 -6.04 53.67 -4.71
C ASN A 76 -5.55 52.79 -3.56
N SER A 77 -5.54 53.40 -2.38
CA SER A 77 -5.19 52.79 -1.10
C SER A 77 -6.28 51.82 -0.66
N ASP A 78 -6.24 50.59 -1.14
CA ASP A 78 -6.91 49.45 -0.51
C ASP A 78 -5.85 48.50 0.01
N ALA A 79 -6.05 48.00 1.23
CA ALA A 79 -5.12 47.15 1.97
C ALA A 79 -4.60 46.02 1.07
N VAL A 80 -3.32 46.07 0.72
CA VAL A 80 -2.61 44.98 0.06
C VAL A 80 -2.65 43.80 1.03
N SER A 81 -3.56 42.85 0.80
CA SER A 81 -3.49 41.55 1.44
C SER A 81 -2.27 40.85 0.86
N THR A 82 -1.13 40.95 1.55
CA THR A 82 0.02 40.09 1.29
C THR A 82 -0.44 38.66 1.53
N ASN A 83 -0.74 37.94 0.44
CA ASN A 83 -0.96 36.50 0.49
C ASN A 83 0.41 35.86 0.77
N GLU A 84 0.73 35.68 2.03
CA GLU A 84 1.93 34.94 2.41
C GLU A 84 1.66 33.45 2.21
N ALA A 85 2.43 32.82 1.31
CA ALA A 85 2.37 31.38 1.09
C ALA A 85 3.30 30.67 2.09
N LYS A 86 2.73 29.74 2.86
CA LYS A 86 3.50 28.89 3.78
C LYS A 86 4.13 27.74 2.99
N VAL A 87 5.45 27.74 2.85
CA VAL A 87 6.21 26.75 2.06
C VAL A 87 7.14 25.96 2.96
N ILE A 88 7.33 24.67 2.67
CA ILE A 88 8.27 23.81 3.40
C ILE A 88 9.72 24.27 3.16
N ASP A 89 10.47 24.48 4.24
CA ASP A 89 11.84 25.00 4.20
C ASP A 89 12.89 23.88 4.39
N LYS A 90 12.77 23.10 5.46
CA LYS A 90 13.71 22.01 5.77
C LYS A 90 12.96 20.80 6.29
N VAL A 91 13.44 19.63 5.90
CA VAL A 91 12.98 18.31 6.32
C VAL A 91 14.01 17.73 7.29
N PHE A 92 13.51 17.09 8.33
CA PHE A 92 14.30 16.40 9.36
C PHE A 92 13.78 14.99 9.50
N PHE A 93 14.69 14.01 9.61
CA PHE A 93 14.28 12.69 10.05
C PHE A 93 13.72 12.77 11.47
N ASP A 94 12.68 11.99 11.73
CA ASP A 94 12.26 11.69 13.09
C ASP A 94 12.99 10.43 13.56
N ASN A 95 12.55 9.80 14.64
CA ASN A 95 13.02 8.47 15.00
C ASN A 95 12.66 7.44 13.93
N ILE A 96 13.33 6.30 13.97
CA ILE A 96 13.11 5.21 13.03
C ILE A 96 11.72 4.63 13.25
N HIS A 97 10.86 4.78 12.26
CA HIS A 97 9.58 4.09 12.20
C HIS A 97 9.79 2.71 11.56
N ILE A 98 9.52 1.64 12.32
CA ILE A 98 9.55 0.28 11.79
C ILE A 98 8.13 -0.10 11.36
N ASP A 99 7.93 -0.13 10.04
CA ASP A 99 6.74 -0.66 9.38
C ASP A 99 7.02 -2.01 8.66
N ILE A 100 8.05 -2.72 9.11
CA ILE A 100 8.47 -3.96 8.46
C ILE A 100 7.59 -5.15 8.90
N PHE A 101 7.12 -5.14 10.15
CA PHE A 101 6.52 -6.33 10.75
C PHE A 101 5.23 -6.74 10.04
N ASN A 102 4.39 -5.75 9.75
CA ASN A 102 3.09 -5.95 9.16
C ASN A 102 3.19 -6.47 7.71
N ASP A 103 4.02 -5.81 6.91
CA ASP A 103 4.36 -6.22 5.55
C ASP A 103 4.98 -7.63 5.50
N ILE A 104 5.98 -7.91 6.35
CA ILE A 104 6.64 -9.22 6.38
C ILE A 104 5.62 -10.31 6.69
N VAL A 105 4.81 -10.14 7.74
CA VAL A 105 3.78 -11.11 8.10
C VAL A 105 2.79 -11.26 6.96
N GLY A 106 2.36 -10.14 6.37
CA GLY A 106 1.47 -10.09 5.21
C GLY A 106 1.91 -10.96 4.04
N PHE A 107 3.10 -10.70 3.50
CA PHE A 107 3.62 -11.44 2.34
C PHE A 107 3.97 -12.89 2.67
N ILE A 108 4.44 -13.20 3.88
CA ILE A 108 4.69 -14.59 4.29
C ILE A 108 3.36 -15.37 4.29
N LEU A 109 2.29 -14.81 4.84
CA LEU A 109 0.99 -15.46 4.87
C LEU A 109 0.44 -15.68 3.45
N ILE A 110 0.57 -14.69 2.55
CA ILE A 110 0.17 -14.82 1.14
C ILE A 110 1.01 -15.90 0.42
N ALA A 111 2.32 -15.95 0.66
CA ALA A 111 3.19 -16.96 0.08
C ALA A 111 2.81 -18.38 0.54
N ILE A 112 2.54 -18.57 1.83
CA ILE A 112 2.06 -19.86 2.37
C ILE A 112 0.69 -20.21 1.79
N ALA A 113 -0.23 -19.24 1.69
CA ALA A 113 -1.54 -19.43 1.09
C ALA A 113 -1.42 -19.95 -0.35
N ALA A 114 -0.61 -19.30 -1.17
CA ALA A 114 -0.35 -19.72 -2.55
C ALA A 114 0.34 -21.10 -2.61
N PHE A 115 1.29 -21.37 -1.71
CA PHE A 115 1.97 -22.66 -1.63
C PHE A 115 1.01 -23.82 -1.34
N LEU A 116 0.02 -23.62 -0.47
CA LEU A 116 -0.99 -24.65 -0.15
C LEU A 116 -1.82 -25.08 -1.37
N LEU A 117 -1.95 -24.19 -2.38
CA LEU A 117 -2.72 -24.44 -3.60
C LEU A 117 -1.85 -24.70 -4.84
N LYS A 118 -0.51 -24.52 -4.77
CA LYS A 118 0.39 -24.60 -5.94
C LYS A 118 0.30 -25.91 -6.73
N ASN A 119 0.13 -27.04 -6.03
CA ASN A 119 0.08 -28.37 -6.65
C ASN A 119 -1.29 -28.70 -7.28
N LYS A 120 -2.22 -27.74 -7.34
CA LYS A 120 -3.57 -27.93 -7.88
C LYS A 120 -3.75 -27.50 -9.33
N GLY A 121 -2.65 -27.30 -10.06
CA GLY A 121 -2.65 -27.18 -11.53
C GLY A 121 -2.66 -25.76 -12.08
N SER A 122 -2.52 -24.74 -11.23
CA SER A 122 -2.49 -23.32 -11.64
C SER A 122 -1.08 -22.74 -11.44
N ARG A 123 -0.40 -22.39 -12.54
CA ARG A 123 0.94 -21.77 -12.52
C ARG A 123 0.94 -20.41 -11.81
N GLN A 124 -0.22 -19.77 -11.72
CA GLN A 124 -0.38 -18.45 -11.13
C GLN A 124 -0.06 -18.44 -9.64
N PHE A 125 -0.25 -19.56 -8.92
CA PHE A 125 0.20 -19.64 -7.53
C PHE A 125 1.73 -19.58 -7.41
N ASN A 126 2.48 -20.12 -8.37
CA ASN A 126 3.95 -20.00 -8.34
C ASN A 126 4.38 -18.54 -8.60
N TYR A 127 3.68 -17.82 -9.49
CA TYR A 127 3.94 -16.39 -9.70
C TYR A 127 3.58 -15.57 -8.46
N ALA A 128 2.47 -15.88 -7.78
CA ALA A 128 2.11 -15.23 -6.53
C ALA A 128 3.18 -15.44 -5.43
N ILE A 129 3.72 -16.66 -5.29
CA ILE A 129 4.82 -16.94 -4.34
C ILE A 129 6.06 -16.11 -4.69
N LEU A 130 6.47 -16.12 -5.96
CA LEU A 130 7.65 -15.39 -6.42
C LEU A 130 7.50 -13.89 -6.15
N LEU A 131 6.37 -13.29 -6.52
CA LEU A 131 6.13 -11.87 -6.30
C LEU A 131 5.98 -11.52 -4.81
N SER A 132 5.44 -12.42 -3.98
CA SER A 132 5.42 -12.18 -2.53
C SER A 132 6.83 -12.07 -1.96
N ILE A 133 7.76 -12.91 -2.42
CA ILE A 133 9.18 -12.84 -2.02
C ILE A 133 9.83 -11.56 -2.54
N ILE A 134 9.57 -11.18 -3.79
CA ILE A 134 10.08 -9.91 -4.35
C ILE A 134 9.55 -8.71 -3.55
N SER A 135 8.26 -8.70 -3.22
CA SER A 135 7.64 -7.61 -2.45
C SER A 135 8.25 -7.49 -1.05
N LEU A 136 8.52 -8.62 -0.40
CA LEU A 136 9.22 -8.65 0.88
C LEU A 136 10.65 -8.08 0.77
N ILE A 137 11.39 -8.44 -0.27
CA ILE A 137 12.74 -7.89 -0.51
C ILE A 137 12.66 -6.37 -0.73
N LEU A 138 11.69 -5.90 -1.52
CA LEU A 138 11.50 -4.47 -1.76
C LEU A 138 11.18 -3.70 -0.47
N SER A 139 10.26 -4.22 0.36
CA SER A 139 9.92 -3.62 1.66
C SER A 139 11.16 -3.51 2.58
N ILE A 140 11.98 -4.56 2.65
CA ILE A 140 13.26 -4.51 3.41
C ILE A 140 14.23 -3.47 2.83
N ILE A 141 14.36 -3.39 1.50
CA ILE A 141 15.25 -2.42 0.85
C ILE A 141 14.84 -0.98 1.17
N ILE A 142 13.54 -0.67 1.13
CA ILE A 142 13.00 0.66 1.45
C ILE A 142 13.45 1.08 2.86
N TYR A 143 13.37 0.18 3.84
CA TYR A 143 13.74 0.50 5.22
C TYR A 143 15.25 0.71 5.43
N ILE A 144 16.10 -0.06 4.74
CA ILE A 144 17.56 0.03 4.91
C ILE A 144 18.15 1.23 4.13
N LEU A 145 17.43 1.76 3.15
CA LEU A 145 17.94 2.80 2.25
C LEU A 145 18.53 4.05 2.92
N PRO A 146 17.94 4.60 4.00
CA PRO A 146 18.47 5.78 4.70
C PRO A 146 19.87 5.59 5.32
N PHE A 147 20.31 4.34 5.52
CA PHE A 147 21.65 4.02 6.02
C PHE A 147 22.73 4.17 4.95
N PHE A 148 22.35 4.16 3.67
CA PHE A 148 23.28 4.21 2.53
C PHE A 148 23.17 5.49 1.72
N VAL A 149 21.98 6.08 1.64
CA VAL A 149 21.66 7.20 0.76
C VAL A 149 20.87 8.27 1.53
N ASN A 150 21.03 9.54 1.14
CA ASN A 150 20.40 10.66 1.84
C ASN A 150 19.96 11.77 0.85
N GLY A 151 19.13 12.69 1.31
CA GLY A 151 18.64 13.85 0.57
C GLY A 151 17.73 13.48 -0.61
N ILE A 152 17.85 14.25 -1.70
CA ILE A 152 17.01 14.07 -2.91
C ILE A 152 17.18 12.68 -3.54
N LEU A 153 18.38 12.09 -3.50
CA LEU A 153 18.63 10.77 -4.07
C LEU A 153 17.86 9.70 -3.31
N LEU A 154 17.84 9.79 -1.96
CA LEU A 154 17.03 8.90 -1.13
C LEU A 154 15.55 9.04 -1.48
N CYS A 155 15.02 10.28 -1.53
CA CYS A 155 13.63 10.52 -1.88
C CYS A 155 13.24 9.87 -3.22
N ASN A 156 14.03 10.08 -4.28
CA ASN A 156 13.72 9.53 -5.60
C ASN A 156 13.76 8.00 -5.64
N LEU A 157 14.74 7.40 -4.96
CA LEU A 157 14.84 5.93 -4.90
C LEU A 157 13.70 5.33 -4.09
N VAL A 158 13.35 5.91 -2.94
CA VAL A 158 12.21 5.46 -2.12
C VAL A 158 10.92 5.52 -2.91
N PHE A 159 10.69 6.61 -3.66
CA PHE A 159 9.50 6.72 -4.50
C PHE A 159 9.46 5.62 -5.56
N ALA A 160 10.55 5.41 -6.29
CA ALA A 160 10.61 4.42 -7.36
C ALA A 160 10.44 2.97 -6.83
N ILE A 161 11.10 2.64 -5.72
CA ILE A 161 11.04 1.32 -5.09
C ILE A 161 9.66 1.11 -4.44
N GLY A 162 9.11 2.14 -3.77
CA GLY A 162 7.77 2.11 -3.18
C GLY A 162 6.67 1.91 -4.23
N PHE A 163 6.81 2.53 -5.41
CA PHE A 163 5.89 2.30 -6.52
C PHE A 163 6.00 0.87 -7.06
N ALA A 164 7.22 0.35 -7.21
CA ALA A 164 7.45 -1.04 -7.62
C ALA A 164 6.89 -2.04 -6.59
N TYR A 165 7.03 -1.73 -5.29
CA TYR A 165 6.47 -2.48 -4.17
C TYR A 165 4.94 -2.55 -4.25
N LEU A 166 4.26 -1.41 -4.38
CA LEU A 166 2.82 -1.34 -4.53
C LEU A 166 2.33 -2.15 -5.74
N PHE A 167 3.02 -2.02 -6.87
CA PHE A 167 2.68 -2.76 -8.09
C PHE A 167 2.86 -4.27 -7.91
N ALA A 168 3.95 -4.71 -7.27
CA ALA A 168 4.20 -6.10 -6.96
C ALA A 168 3.14 -6.69 -6.02
N GLY A 169 2.69 -5.94 -5.00
CA GLY A 169 1.60 -6.32 -4.11
C GLY A 169 0.27 -6.51 -4.85
N VAL A 170 -0.10 -5.56 -5.71
CA VAL A 170 -1.32 -5.66 -6.54
C VAL A 170 -1.27 -6.89 -7.46
N ILE A 171 -0.17 -7.14 -8.16
CA ILE A 171 -0.04 -8.30 -9.05
C ILE A 171 -0.03 -9.61 -8.25
N THR A 172 0.55 -9.63 -7.05
CA THR A 172 0.52 -10.80 -6.18
C THR A 172 -0.91 -11.22 -5.84
N THR A 173 -1.75 -10.27 -5.41
CA THR A 173 -3.16 -10.55 -5.08
C THR A 173 -3.96 -10.92 -6.32
N PHE A 174 -3.65 -10.33 -7.48
CA PHE A 174 -4.23 -10.73 -8.77
C PHE A 174 -3.94 -12.19 -9.09
N PHE A 175 -2.67 -12.61 -9.05
CA PHE A 175 -2.29 -13.98 -9.39
C PHE A 175 -2.90 -15.00 -8.44
N TYR A 176 -2.97 -14.69 -7.14
CA TYR A 176 -3.64 -15.55 -6.18
C TYR A 176 -5.14 -15.67 -6.50
N THR A 177 -5.85 -14.54 -6.62
CA THR A 177 -7.30 -14.51 -6.89
C THR A 177 -7.63 -15.20 -8.20
N HIS A 178 -6.92 -14.85 -9.26
CA HIS A 178 -7.11 -15.46 -10.58
C HIS A 178 -6.77 -16.96 -10.56
N GLY A 179 -5.72 -17.37 -9.84
CA GLY A 179 -5.39 -18.77 -9.64
C GLY A 179 -6.49 -19.54 -8.91
N PHE A 180 -7.10 -18.94 -7.88
CA PHE A 180 -8.23 -19.49 -7.14
C PHE A 180 -9.47 -19.65 -8.02
N LEU A 181 -9.82 -18.62 -8.80
CA LEU A 181 -10.98 -18.66 -9.69
C LEU A 181 -10.87 -19.72 -10.79
N LYS A 182 -9.65 -20.04 -11.25
CA LYS A 182 -9.42 -21.14 -12.20
C LYS A 182 -9.74 -22.52 -11.60
N LEU A 183 -9.68 -22.68 -10.29
CA LEU A 183 -10.04 -23.93 -9.63
C LEU A 183 -11.55 -24.17 -9.58
N ALA A 184 -12.37 -23.13 -9.81
CA ALA A 184 -13.84 -23.20 -9.81
C ALA A 184 -14.45 -23.00 -11.22
N PRO A 185 -14.20 -23.86 -12.24
CA PRO A 185 -14.67 -23.62 -13.60
C PRO A 185 -16.19 -23.84 -13.79
N GLY A 186 -16.88 -24.49 -12.85
CA GLY A 186 -18.31 -24.84 -12.97
C GLY A 186 -19.26 -23.65 -13.20
N ILE A 187 -20.35 -23.90 -13.92
CA ILE A 187 -21.45 -22.94 -14.15
C ILE A 187 -22.11 -22.51 -12.84
N ALA A 188 -22.23 -23.43 -11.87
CA ALA A 188 -22.78 -23.14 -10.55
C ALA A 188 -22.01 -22.06 -9.77
N CYS A 189 -20.72 -21.84 -10.09
CA CYS A 189 -19.89 -20.81 -9.46
C CYS A 189 -19.84 -19.50 -10.26
N ARG A 190 -20.58 -19.37 -11.38
CA ARG A 190 -20.41 -18.26 -12.33
C ARG A 190 -20.62 -16.90 -11.67
N ASP A 191 -21.66 -16.80 -10.86
CA ASP A 191 -22.05 -15.55 -10.23
C ASP A 191 -21.07 -15.22 -9.10
N GLU A 192 -20.71 -16.20 -8.24
CA GLU A 192 -19.70 -16.03 -7.19
C GLU A 192 -18.34 -15.63 -7.76
N ARG A 193 -17.90 -16.23 -8.86
CA ARG A 193 -16.65 -15.81 -9.52
C ARG A 193 -16.71 -14.36 -9.98
N SER A 194 -17.84 -13.91 -10.47
CA SER A 194 -18.01 -12.53 -10.95
C SER A 194 -17.97 -11.54 -9.77
N TRP A 195 -18.64 -11.88 -8.67
CA TRP A 195 -18.59 -11.11 -7.43
C TRP A 195 -17.21 -11.11 -6.76
N ILE A 196 -16.48 -12.23 -6.80
CA ILE A 196 -15.09 -12.30 -6.28
C ILE A 196 -14.17 -11.37 -7.09
N LYS A 197 -14.31 -11.34 -8.43
CA LYS A 197 -13.54 -10.41 -9.27
C LYS A 197 -13.87 -8.96 -8.93
N ALA A 198 -15.15 -8.63 -8.77
CA ALA A 198 -15.59 -7.29 -8.40
C ALA A 198 -15.06 -6.89 -7.01
N ALA A 199 -15.20 -7.76 -6.01
CA ALA A 199 -14.69 -7.52 -4.67
C ALA A 199 -13.18 -7.31 -4.65
N TRP A 200 -12.42 -8.14 -5.38
CA TRP A 200 -10.98 -7.96 -5.53
C TRP A 200 -10.64 -6.62 -6.22
N TYR A 201 -11.30 -6.29 -7.32
CA TYR A 201 -11.05 -5.04 -8.05
C TYR A 201 -11.31 -3.80 -7.18
N VAL A 202 -12.45 -3.74 -6.51
CA VAL A 202 -12.79 -2.62 -5.62
C VAL A 202 -11.82 -2.55 -4.44
N SER A 203 -11.39 -3.68 -3.88
CA SER A 203 -10.40 -3.71 -2.79
C SER A 203 -9.03 -3.19 -3.24
N VAL A 204 -8.58 -3.57 -4.44
CA VAL A 204 -7.29 -3.11 -5.00
C VAL A 204 -7.34 -1.62 -5.33
N VAL A 205 -8.41 -1.13 -5.96
CA VAL A 205 -8.57 0.30 -6.22
C VAL A 205 -8.60 1.09 -4.92
N GLY A 206 -9.36 0.60 -3.93
CA GLY A 206 -9.39 1.18 -2.59
C GLY A 206 -8.02 1.21 -1.93
N PHE A 207 -7.25 0.12 -2.02
CA PHE A 207 -5.90 0.04 -1.46
C PHE A 207 -4.96 1.06 -2.09
N VAL A 208 -4.92 1.14 -3.43
CA VAL A 208 -4.08 2.12 -4.14
C VAL A 208 -4.48 3.54 -3.78
N LEU A 209 -5.78 3.85 -3.76
CA LEU A 209 -6.28 5.17 -3.35
C LEU A 209 -5.92 5.49 -1.90
N ALA A 210 -6.06 4.54 -0.98
CA ALA A 210 -5.68 4.70 0.42
C ALA A 210 -4.19 5.01 0.53
N THR A 211 -3.30 4.29 -0.16
CA THR A 211 -1.86 4.58 -0.17
C THR A 211 -1.57 6.01 -0.62
N PHE A 212 -2.17 6.47 -1.72
CA PHE A 212 -1.97 7.85 -2.19
C PHE A 212 -2.55 8.90 -1.23
N VAL A 213 -3.70 8.62 -0.63
CA VAL A 213 -4.33 9.52 0.34
C VAL A 213 -3.52 9.61 1.63
N TYR A 214 -2.96 8.52 2.13
CA TYR A 214 -2.07 8.55 3.29
C TYR A 214 -0.74 9.24 2.97
N TRP A 215 -0.18 9.00 1.77
CA TRP A 215 1.03 9.66 1.29
C TRP A 215 0.89 11.19 1.27
N LEU A 216 -0.18 11.72 0.66
CA LEU A 216 -0.48 13.16 0.63
C LEU A 216 -1.01 13.69 1.97
N GLY A 217 -1.73 12.85 2.71
CA GLY A 217 -2.47 13.22 3.91
C GLY A 217 -1.62 13.38 5.17
N SER A 218 -0.31 13.20 5.08
CA SER A 218 0.59 13.21 6.23
C SER A 218 0.49 14.47 7.12
N ASP A 219 0.03 15.61 6.58
CA ASP A 219 -0.28 16.84 7.34
C ASP A 219 -1.76 17.24 7.39
N TYR A 220 -2.62 16.55 6.64
CA TYR A 220 -4.01 16.94 6.46
C TYR A 220 -4.93 15.94 7.15
N HIS A 221 -5.44 16.32 8.32
CA HIS A 221 -6.33 15.47 9.10
C HIS A 221 -7.53 14.94 8.30
N ALA A 222 -8.12 15.77 7.42
CA ALA A 222 -9.23 15.36 6.55
C ALA A 222 -8.85 14.23 5.57
N LEU A 223 -7.62 14.26 5.03
CA LEU A 223 -7.11 13.20 4.16
C LEU A 223 -6.85 11.93 4.97
N ILE A 224 -6.31 12.02 6.19
CA ILE A 224 -6.15 10.85 7.08
C ILE A 224 -7.50 10.18 7.37
N VAL A 225 -8.54 10.96 7.69
CA VAL A 225 -9.90 10.45 7.91
C VAL A 225 -10.44 9.75 6.65
N THR A 226 -10.16 10.31 5.47
CA THR A 226 -10.55 9.71 4.18
C THR A 226 -9.81 8.40 3.91
N GLY A 227 -8.51 8.34 4.21
CA GLY A 227 -7.72 7.11 4.13
C GLY A 227 -8.29 6.01 5.03
N ASN A 228 -8.63 6.35 6.27
CA ASN A 228 -9.24 5.42 7.23
C ASN A 228 -10.60 4.89 6.73
N LEU A 229 -11.39 5.72 6.05
CA LEU A 229 -12.65 5.29 5.44
C LEU A 229 -12.39 4.25 4.33
N PHE A 230 -11.40 4.46 3.45
CA PHE A 230 -11.02 3.48 2.44
C PHE A 230 -10.56 2.17 3.08
N THR A 231 -9.71 2.23 4.10
CA THR A 231 -9.26 1.05 4.87
C THR A 231 -10.45 0.28 5.45
N PHE A 232 -11.43 0.96 6.03
CA PHE A 232 -12.65 0.34 6.55
C PHE A 232 -13.45 -0.37 5.44
N VAL A 233 -13.64 0.27 4.29
CA VAL A 233 -14.34 -0.34 3.14
C VAL A 233 -13.61 -1.60 2.66
N ILE A 234 -12.28 -1.58 2.60
CA ILE A 234 -11.47 -2.76 2.22
C ILE A 234 -11.67 -3.90 3.22
N ILE A 235 -11.69 -3.62 4.52
CA ILE A 235 -11.96 -4.64 5.57
C ILE A 235 -13.33 -5.29 5.37
N CYS A 236 -14.37 -4.50 5.07
CA CYS A 236 -15.68 -5.06 4.75
C CYS A 236 -15.64 -5.95 3.49
N LEU A 237 -14.90 -5.54 2.46
CA LEU A 237 -14.76 -6.32 1.23
C LEU A 237 -13.98 -7.63 1.43
N ILE A 238 -13.01 -7.67 2.35
CA ILE A 238 -12.31 -8.90 2.76
C ILE A 238 -13.31 -9.93 3.32
N VAL A 239 -14.26 -9.49 4.14
CA VAL A 239 -15.31 -10.37 4.69
C VAL A 239 -16.22 -10.87 3.57
N VAL A 240 -16.65 -9.99 2.65
CA VAL A 240 -17.46 -10.38 1.49
C VAL A 240 -16.71 -11.39 0.61
N TYR A 241 -15.43 -11.16 0.33
CA TYR A 241 -14.57 -12.07 -0.43
C TYR A 241 -14.53 -13.45 0.24
N TYR A 242 -14.32 -13.50 1.57
CA TYR A 242 -14.29 -14.75 2.32
C TYR A 242 -15.60 -15.55 2.14
N LEU A 243 -16.75 -14.91 2.31
CA LEU A 243 -18.05 -15.56 2.20
C LEU A 243 -18.28 -16.16 0.81
N LEU A 244 -17.92 -15.42 -0.24
CA LEU A 244 -18.01 -15.89 -1.63
C LEU A 244 -17.02 -17.01 -1.93
N ALA A 245 -15.77 -16.86 -1.51
CA ALA A 245 -14.73 -17.85 -1.74
C ALA A 245 -15.02 -19.16 -1.00
N LYS A 246 -15.61 -19.10 0.21
CA LYS A 246 -16.10 -20.27 0.95
C LYS A 246 -17.13 -21.05 0.15
N ARG A 247 -18.14 -20.37 -0.42
CA ARG A 247 -19.16 -21.00 -1.28
C ARG A 247 -18.52 -21.65 -2.52
N CYS A 248 -17.62 -20.96 -3.21
CA CYS A 248 -16.88 -21.54 -4.33
C CYS A 248 -16.13 -22.82 -3.93
N LEU A 249 -15.53 -22.84 -2.74
CA LEU A 249 -14.75 -23.97 -2.26
C LEU A 249 -15.64 -25.20 -1.99
N ASP A 250 -16.85 -25.00 -1.46
CA ASP A 250 -17.81 -26.09 -1.27
C ASP A 250 -18.17 -26.73 -2.63
N TYR A 251 -18.43 -25.94 -3.68
CA TYR A 251 -18.65 -26.44 -5.04
C TYR A 251 -17.43 -27.12 -5.69
N ILE A 252 -16.20 -26.60 -5.43
CA ILE A 252 -14.96 -27.24 -5.90
C ILE A 252 -14.85 -28.65 -5.28
N ASN A 253 -15.20 -28.80 -4.01
CA ASN A 253 -15.11 -30.09 -3.33
C ASN A 253 -16.10 -31.12 -3.86
N GLU A 254 -17.33 -30.71 -4.14
CA GLU A 254 -18.36 -31.60 -4.71
C GLU A 254 -17.92 -32.14 -6.07
N ASN A 255 -17.46 -31.27 -6.98
CA ASN A 255 -17.04 -31.66 -8.32
C ASN A 255 -15.75 -32.53 -8.36
N TYR A 256 -14.81 -32.32 -7.43
CA TYR A 256 -13.58 -33.12 -7.38
C TYR A 256 -13.77 -34.48 -6.71
N ASN A 257 -14.77 -34.64 -5.83
CA ASN A 257 -15.07 -35.91 -5.20
C ASN A 257 -15.97 -36.79 -6.07
N SER A 258 -16.74 -36.21 -7.01
CA SER A 258 -17.55 -36.95 -7.99
C SER A 258 -16.75 -37.49 -9.18
N GLN A 259 -15.48 -37.08 -9.34
CA GLN A 259 -14.56 -37.57 -10.38
C GLN A 259 -13.57 -38.63 -9.86
N LYS A 260 -13.75 -39.11 -8.63
CA LYS A 260 -13.04 -40.27 -8.07
C LYS A 260 -13.99 -41.45 -7.97
#